data_AF-A0A928FDI6-F1
#
_entry.id   AF-A0A928FDI6-F1
#
_cell.length_a   1.000
_cell.length_b   1.000
_cell.length_c   1.000
_cell.angle_alpha   90.00
_cell.angle_beta   90.00
_cell.angle_gamma   90.00
#
_symmetry.space_group_name_H-M   'P 1'
#
loop_
_entity.id
_entity.type
_entity.pdbx_description
1 polymer ?
#
loop_
_entity_poly.entity_id
_entity_poly.type
_entity_poly.pdbx_seq_one_letter_code
_entity_poly.pdbx_strand_id
1 'polypeptide(L)'
;ASDLGITPITDGKTIRLTFQPPTEERRKELQKQVSKLGEEKKVAIRNIRREGNDTAAKMKKNGELTEDDLKVAEKKIQDVTDKYIKMVDEITAAKNKEILSI
;
A
#
# COMPACT_ATOMS: atom_id res chain seq x y z
N ALA A 1 25.81 1.68 3.17
CA ALA A 1 26.01 1.19 1.79
C ALA A 1 24.63 0.92 1.19
N SER A 2 24.40 1.25 -0.08
CA SER A 2 23.09 1.01 -0.70
C SER A 2 22.88 -0.49 -0.87
N ASP A 3 21.73 -1.00 -0.47
CA ASP A 3 21.35 -2.43 -0.49
C ASP A 3 21.07 -2.96 -1.91
N LEU A 4 21.44 -2.17 -2.93
CA LEU A 4 21.20 -2.46 -4.33
C LEU A 4 22.20 -3.46 -4.92
N GLY A 5 23.33 -3.73 -4.26
CA GLY A 5 24.31 -4.73 -4.71
C GLY A 5 24.98 -4.41 -6.06
N ILE A 6 24.87 -3.18 -6.55
CA ILE A 6 25.41 -2.75 -7.85
C ILE A 6 26.63 -1.88 -7.64
N THR A 7 27.70 -2.19 -8.37
CA THR A 7 28.89 -1.36 -8.43
C THR A 7 28.67 -0.24 -9.46
N PRO A 8 28.63 1.04 -9.06
CA PRO A 8 28.53 2.15 -9.99
C PRO A 8 29.78 2.25 -10.88
N ILE A 9 29.57 2.44 -12.19
CA ILE A 9 30.63 2.71 -13.16
C ILE A 9 30.61 4.21 -13.47
N THR A 10 31.69 4.92 -13.20
CA THR A 10 31.81 6.37 -13.43
C THR A 10 32.70 6.64 -14.64
N ASP A 11 32.18 7.39 -15.62
CA ASP A 11 32.94 7.89 -16.80
C ASP A 11 33.36 9.38 -16.63
N GLY A 12 33.53 9.85 -15.39
CA GLY A 12 33.96 11.22 -15.08
C GLY A 12 32.91 12.33 -15.25
N LYS A 13 31.87 12.11 -16.07
CA LYS A 13 30.68 13.00 -16.20
C LYS A 13 29.35 12.35 -15.82
N THR A 14 29.26 11.03 -15.91
CA THR A 14 28.03 10.27 -15.66
C THR A 14 28.32 8.99 -14.88
N ILE A 15 27.39 8.62 -14.00
CA ILE A 15 27.42 7.37 -13.24
C ILE A 15 26.44 6.40 -13.91
N ARG A 16 26.92 5.26 -14.36
CA ARG A 16 26.15 4.17 -14.97
C ARG A 16 25.99 3.04 -13.97
N LEU A 17 24.75 2.61 -13.76
CA LEU A 17 24.40 1.46 -12.94
C LEU A 17 23.86 0.36 -13.86
N THR A 18 24.60 -0.75 -13.97
CA THR A 18 24.16 -1.91 -14.76
C THR A 18 23.31 -2.84 -13.90
N PHE A 19 22.03 -2.96 -14.22
CA PHE A 19 21.14 -3.95 -13.61
C PHE A 19 21.15 -5.22 -14.47
N GLN A 20 21.64 -6.32 -13.91
CA GLN A 20 21.39 -7.64 -14.49
C GLN A 20 19.93 -8.04 -14.24
N PRO A 21 19.28 -8.75 -15.17
CA PRO A 21 17.94 -9.25 -14.93
C PRO A 21 17.92 -10.11 -13.65
N PRO A 22 16.94 -9.92 -12.75
CA PRO A 22 16.91 -10.63 -11.49
C PRO A 22 16.75 -12.14 -11.74
N THR A 23 17.49 -12.94 -10.96
CA THR A 23 17.35 -14.40 -10.92
C THR A 23 15.92 -14.78 -10.49
N GLU A 24 15.50 -16.00 -10.81
CA GLU A 24 14.18 -16.50 -10.41
C GLU A 24 13.97 -16.48 -8.88
N GLU A 25 15.04 -16.73 -8.12
CA GLU A 25 15.04 -16.61 -6.66
C GLU A 25 14.77 -15.18 -6.19
N ARG A 26 15.43 -14.19 -6.80
CA ARG A 26 15.21 -12.78 -6.45
C ARG A 26 13.81 -12.31 -6.84
N ARG A 27 13.23 -12.82 -7.93
CA ARG A 27 11.82 -12.56 -8.30
C ARG A 27 10.84 -13.11 -7.28
N LYS A 28 11.05 -14.35 -6.82
CA LYS A 28 10.23 -14.96 -5.75
C LYS A 28 10.31 -14.17 -4.44
N GLU A 29 11.49 -13.66 -4.11
CA GLU A 29 11.68 -12.82 -2.92
C GLU A 29 10.93 -11.47 -3.05
N LEU A 30 11.06 -10.80 -4.20
CA LEU A 30 10.33 -9.57 -4.49
C LEU A 30 8.82 -9.78 -4.46
N GLN A 31 8.31 -10.90 -4.97
CA GLN A 31 6.89 -11.24 -4.91
C GLN A 31 6.38 -11.41 -3.46
N LYS A 32 7.18 -12.03 -2.60
CA LYS A 32 6.88 -12.15 -1.16
C LYS A 32 6.87 -10.78 -0.49
N GLN A 33 7.83 -9.92 -0.81
CA GLN A 33 7.89 -8.55 -0.27
C GLN A 33 6.68 -7.73 -0.71
N VAL A 34 6.30 -7.78 -1.98
CA VAL A 34 5.13 -7.09 -2.53
C VAL A 34 3.84 -7.56 -1.85
N SER A 35 3.70 -8.88 -1.66
CA SER A 35 2.54 -9.44 -0.94
C SER A 35 2.50 -8.99 0.52
N LYS A 36 3.64 -8.99 1.22
CA LYS A 36 3.74 -8.52 2.61
C LYS A 36 3.34 -7.04 2.73
N LEU A 37 3.88 -6.19 1.86
CA LEU A 37 3.55 -4.77 1.83
C LEU A 37 2.07 -4.54 1.53
N GLY A 38 1.47 -5.30 0.61
CA GLY A 38 0.04 -5.24 0.32
C GLY A 38 -0.82 -5.53 1.55
N GLU A 39 -0.52 -6.59 2.28
CA GLU A 39 -1.25 -6.95 3.50
C GLU A 39 -1.06 -5.92 4.63
N GLU A 40 0.16 -5.43 4.85
CA GLU A 40 0.43 -4.36 5.82
C GLU A 40 -0.40 -3.10 5.51
N LYS A 41 -0.51 -2.71 4.23
CA LYS A 41 -1.33 -1.56 3.82
C LYS A 41 -2.82 -1.80 4.02
N LYS A 42 -3.34 -3.01 3.74
CA LYS A 42 -4.73 -3.34 4.05
C LYS A 42 -5.01 -3.27 5.55
N VAL A 43 -4.10 -3.76 6.39
CA VAL A 43 -4.23 -3.66 7.85
C VAL A 43 -4.27 -2.19 8.29
N ALA A 44 -3.39 -1.35 7.75
CA ALA A 44 -3.39 0.08 8.04
C ALA A 44 -4.72 0.75 7.64
N ILE A 45 -5.27 0.44 6.46
CA ILE A 45 -6.57 0.95 6.02
C ILE A 45 -7.70 0.54 6.98
N ARG A 46 -7.70 -0.72 7.44
CA ARG A 46 -8.70 -1.20 8.42
C ARG A 46 -8.56 -0.51 9.78
N ASN A 47 -7.34 -0.19 10.20
CA ASN A 47 -7.11 0.57 11.44
C ASN A 47 -7.64 2.01 11.32
N ILE A 48 -7.36 2.69 10.21
CA ILE A 48 -7.89 4.04 9.94
C ILE A 48 -9.43 4.03 9.90
N ARG A 49 -10.05 2.99 9.32
CA ARG A 49 -11.51 2.83 9.36
C ARG A 49 -12.03 2.79 10.80
N ARG A 50 -11.35 2.05 11.67
CA ARG A 50 -11.72 1.94 13.10
C ARG A 50 -11.60 3.30 13.80
N GLU A 51 -10.49 4.00 13.59
CA GLU A 51 -10.29 5.35 14.14
C GLU A 51 -11.34 6.36 13.64
N GLY A 52 -11.70 6.28 12.35
CA GLY A 52 -12.78 7.10 11.77
C GLY A 52 -14.13 6.82 12.42
N ASN A 53 -14.49 5.55 12.61
CA ASN A 53 -15.74 5.16 13.28
C ASN A 53 -15.76 5.58 14.76
N ASP A 54 -14.65 5.39 15.48
CA ASP A 54 -14.52 5.82 16.88
C ASP A 54 -14.64 7.35 17.00
N THR A 55 -14.12 8.10 16.03
CA THR A 55 -14.21 9.56 15.97
C THR A 55 -15.65 10.01 15.70
N ALA A 56 -16.35 9.39 14.74
CA ALA A 56 -17.76 9.65 14.48
C ALA A 56 -18.62 9.37 15.72
N ALA A 57 -18.36 8.27 16.43
CA ALA A 57 -19.05 7.93 17.68
C ALA A 57 -18.80 8.97 18.80
N LYS A 58 -17.57 9.50 18.91
CA LYS A 58 -17.25 10.59 19.85
C LYS A 58 -17.98 11.89 19.49
N MET A 59 -18.00 12.27 18.21
CA MET A 59 -18.71 13.46 17.75
C MET A 59 -20.23 13.37 17.98
N LYS A 60 -20.84 12.19 17.82
CA LYS A 60 -22.24 11.94 18.22
C LYS A 60 -22.45 12.15 19.72
N LYS A 61 -21.55 11.65 20.57
CA LYS A 61 -21.62 11.87 22.03
C LYS A 61 -21.47 13.34 22.41
N ASN A 62 -20.65 14.08 21.68
CA ASN A 62 -20.44 15.52 21.90
C ASN A 62 -21.58 16.39 21.34
N GLY A 63 -22.57 15.79 20.65
CA GLY A 63 -23.71 16.50 20.07
C GLY A 63 -23.38 17.26 18.78
N GLU A 64 -22.17 17.07 18.21
CA GLU A 64 -21.75 17.69 16.95
C GLU A 64 -22.35 16.99 15.71
N LEU A 65 -22.85 15.76 15.89
CA LEU A 65 -23.29 14.88 14.82
C LEU A 65 -24.67 14.29 15.15
N THR A 66 -25.64 14.45 14.23
CA THR A 66 -26.95 13.82 14.36
C THR A 66 -26.89 12.33 14.06
N GLU A 67 -27.94 11.58 14.40
CA GLU A 67 -28.00 10.14 14.15
C GLU A 67 -28.02 9.79 12.65
N ASP A 68 -28.57 10.68 11.82
CA ASP A 68 -28.54 10.56 10.36
C ASP A 68 -27.15 10.87 9.79
N ASP A 69 -26.50 11.92 10.28
CA ASP A 69 -25.14 12.28 9.86
C ASP A 69 -24.13 11.17 10.21
N LEU A 70 -24.31 10.46 11.33
CA LEU A 70 -23.46 9.34 11.72
C LEU A 70 -23.57 8.19 10.71
N LYS A 71 -24.79 7.82 10.30
CA LYS A 71 -25.00 6.77 9.28
C LYS A 71 -24.38 7.15 7.95
N VAL A 72 -24.46 8.42 7.56
CA VAL A 72 -23.83 8.93 6.33
C VAL A 72 -22.31 8.87 6.45
N ALA A 73 -21.75 9.24 7.61
CA ALA A 73 -20.30 9.19 7.86
C ALA A 73 -19.77 7.75 7.83
N GLU A 74 -20.44 6.81 8.51
CA GLU A 74 -20.07 5.38 8.51
C GLU A 74 -20.10 4.80 7.09
N LYS A 75 -21.13 5.12 6.31
CA LYS A 75 -21.24 4.68 4.90
C LYS A 75 -20.09 5.23 4.06
N LYS A 76 -19.78 6.53 4.17
CA LYS A 76 -18.64 7.15 3.46
C LYS A 76 -17.31 6.52 3.87
N ILE A 77 -17.11 6.30 5.16
CA ILE A 77 -15.89 5.65 5.69
C ILE A 77 -15.76 4.24 5.10
N GLN A 78 -16.85 3.48 5.03
CA GLN A 78 -16.87 2.14 4.46
C GLN A 78 -16.58 2.17 2.94
N ASP A 79 -17.26 3.04 2.18
CA ASP A 79 -17.05 3.19 0.73
C ASP A 79 -15.59 3.55 0.40
N VAL A 80 -15.00 4.48 1.15
CA VAL A 80 -13.60 4.89 1.00
C VAL A 80 -12.65 3.74 1.36
N THR A 81 -12.93 3.01 2.44
CA THR A 81 -12.12 1.86 2.86
C THR A 81 -12.12 0.79 1.76
N ASP A 82 -13.29 0.44 1.24
CA ASP A 82 -13.43 -0.61 0.22
C ASP A 82 -12.75 -0.21 -1.10
N LYS A 83 -12.85 1.07 -1.48
CA LYS A 83 -12.14 1.62 -2.64
C LYS A 83 -10.62 1.44 -2.51
N TYR A 84 -10.04 1.82 -1.37
CA TYR A 84 -8.60 1.72 -1.17
C TYR A 84 -8.12 0.28 -1.00
N ILE A 85 -8.92 -0.62 -0.40
CA ILE A 85 -8.59 -2.05 -0.35
C ILE A 85 -8.50 -2.61 -1.78
N LYS A 86 -9.49 -2.34 -2.64
CA LYS A 86 -9.45 -2.76 -4.05
C LYS A 86 -8.24 -2.20 -4.80
N MET A 87 -7.94 -0.92 -4.59
CA MET A 87 -6.77 -0.28 -5.22
C MET A 87 -5.46 -0.94 -4.79
N VAL A 88 -5.31 -1.30 -3.50
CA VAL A 88 -4.14 -2.04 -3.02
C VAL A 88 -4.06 -3.41 -3.69
N ASP A 89 -5.17 -4.15 -3.76
CA ASP A 89 -5.21 -5.45 -4.43
C ASP A 89 -4.81 -5.39 -5.90
N GLU A 90 -5.34 -4.41 -6.64
CA GLU A 90 -5.00 -4.18 -8.06
C GLU A 90 -3.51 -3.86 -8.25
N ILE A 91 -2.95 -2.99 -7.43
CA ILE A 91 -1.53 -2.61 -7.50
C ILE A 91 -0.63 -3.79 -7.15
N THR A 92 -0.95 -4.52 -6.08
CA THR A 92 -0.19 -5.70 -5.66
C THR A 92 -0.24 -6.79 -6.74
N ALA A 93 -1.39 -7.02 -7.36
CA ALA A 93 -1.54 -7.97 -8.46
C ALA A 93 -0.76 -7.53 -9.71
N ALA A 94 -0.86 -6.26 -10.10
CA ALA A 94 -0.13 -5.70 -11.24
C ALA A 94 1.39 -5.82 -11.04
N LYS A 95 1.89 -5.46 -9.85
CA LYS A 95 3.32 -5.55 -9.54
C LYS A 95 3.82 -7.00 -9.48
N ASN A 96 3.03 -7.91 -8.92
CA ASN A 96 3.35 -9.34 -8.94
C ASN A 96 3.42 -9.89 -10.37
N LYS A 97 2.51 -9.47 -11.26
CA LYS A 97 2.54 -9.86 -12.67
C LYS A 97 3.78 -9.31 -13.38
N GLU A 98 4.12 -8.04 -13.16
CA GLU A 98 5.33 -7.41 -13.71
C GLU A 98 6.62 -8.13 -13.27
N ILE A 99 6.70 -8.55 -12.00
CA ILE A 99 7.85 -9.30 -11.48
C ILE A 99 8.00 -10.67 -12.15
N LEU A 100 6.89 -11.31 -12.51
CA LEU A 100 6.87 -12.64 -13.15
C LEU A 100 7.00 -12.58 -14.68
N SER A 101 6.56 -11.50 -15.33
CA SER A 101 6.61 -11.37 -16.79
C SER A 101 7.95 -10.76 -17.26
N ILE A 102 8.95 -11.60 -17.47
CA ILE A 102 10.09 -11.36 -18.40
C ILE A 102 10.31 -12.65 -19.18
#